data_AF-A0A7J8H1N2-F1
#
_entry.id   AF-A0A7J8H1N2-F1
#
_cell.length_a   1.000
_cell.length_b   1.000
_cell.length_c   1.000
_cell.angle_alpha   90.00
_cell.angle_beta   90.00
_cell.angle_gamma   90.00
#
_symmetry.space_group_name_H-M   'P 1'
#
loop_
_entity.id
_entity.type
_entity.pdbx_description
1 polymer ?
#
loop_
_entity_poly.entity_id
_entity_poly.type
_entity_poly.pdbx_seq_one_letter_code
_entity_poly.pdbx_strand_id
1 'polypeptide(L)'
;MSNNRISMVGALSLGLGLRVNQTLRILVVSRNPLRSEGCLGILKSVQDNPMSALELLDFSAIQVNREFDDLASSVKVILPGLCIKTAAGRVEYKKELPPVFRPSLPMSAPK
;
A
#
# COMPACT_ATOMS: atom_id res chain seq x y z
N MET A 1 -6.75 5.78 -4.66
CA MET A 1 -7.05 7.22 -4.84
C MET A 1 -5.83 7.93 -5.41
N SER A 2 -5.71 7.96 -6.74
CA SER A 2 -4.65 8.74 -7.40
C SER A 2 -5.18 10.12 -7.79
N ASN A 3 -4.32 11.14 -7.74
CA ASN A 3 -4.60 12.49 -8.29
C ASN A 3 -5.63 13.36 -7.54
N ASN A 4 -5.70 13.27 -6.20
CA ASN A 4 -6.69 13.99 -5.39
C ASN A 4 -6.16 15.23 -4.65
N ARG A 5 -4.98 15.76 -5.02
CA ARG A 5 -4.29 16.85 -4.29
C ARG A 5 -4.32 16.63 -2.76
N ILE A 6 -4.08 15.39 -2.32
CA ILE A 6 -4.04 15.09 -0.89
C ILE A 6 -2.89 15.91 -0.29
N SER A 7 -3.25 16.90 0.52
CA SER A 7 -2.30 17.73 1.26
C SER A 7 -1.64 16.92 2.39
N MET A 8 -0.55 17.42 2.96
CA MET A 8 0.15 16.77 4.08
C MET A 8 -0.80 16.39 5.23
N VAL A 9 -1.73 17.28 5.57
CA VAL A 9 -2.74 17.04 6.61
C VAL A 9 -3.64 15.86 6.25
N GLY A 10 -4.06 15.74 4.99
CA GLY A 10 -4.85 14.61 4.52
C GLY A 10 -4.07 13.29 4.56
N ALA A 11 -2.76 13.32 4.32
CA ALA A 11 -1.88 12.17 4.49
C ALA A 11 -1.82 11.69 5.94
N LEU A 12 -1.71 12.62 6.88
CA LEU A 12 -1.71 12.34 8.32
C LEU A 12 -3.05 11.76 8.76
N SER A 13 -4.17 12.34 8.33
CA SER A 13 -5.50 11.81 8.63
C SER A 13 -5.72 10.42 8.04
N LEU A 14 -5.19 10.15 6.84
CA LEU A 14 -5.19 8.81 6.24
C LEU A 14 -4.35 7.83 7.06
N GLY A 15 -3.15 8.22 7.49
CA GLY A 15 -2.30 7.42 8.36
C GLY A 15 -3.01 7.04 9.67
N LEU A 16 -3.58 8.03 10.36
CA LEU A 16 -4.37 7.79 11.57
C LEU A 16 -5.54 6.84 11.33
N GLY A 17 -6.23 6.97 10.19
CA GLY A 17 -7.27 6.03 9.78
C GLY A 17 -6.74 4.61 9.58
N LEU A 18 -5.60 4.45 8.92
CA LEU A 18 -4.96 3.14 8.70
C LEU A 18 -4.47 2.48 9.99
N ARG A 19 -4.12 3.29 11.00
CA ARG A 19 -3.72 2.78 12.32
C ARG A 19 -4.85 2.01 13.01
N VAL A 20 -6.10 2.43 12.82
CA VAL A 20 -7.27 1.77 13.40
C VAL A 20 -7.98 0.83 12.41
N ASN A 21 -7.69 0.99 11.12
CA ASN A 21 -8.33 0.22 10.06
C ASN A 21 -7.64 -1.14 9.86
N GLN A 22 -8.42 -2.21 9.99
CA GLN A 22 -7.98 -3.61 9.85
C GLN A 22 -8.58 -4.30 8.62
N THR A 23 -9.25 -3.56 7.74
CA THR A 23 -10.00 -4.14 6.59
C THR A 23 -9.45 -3.69 5.24
N LEU A 24 -8.71 -2.59 5.21
CA LEU A 24 -8.20 -1.99 3.99
C LEU A 24 -6.99 -2.78 3.48
N ARG A 25 -7.16 -3.43 2.33
CA ARG A 25 -6.13 -4.29 1.71
C ARG A 25 -5.21 -3.55 0.75
N ILE A 26 -5.75 -2.58 0.02
CA ILE A 26 -5.01 -1.90 -1.06
C ILE A 26 -5.16 -0.39 -0.90
N LEU A 27 -4.05 0.30 -0.73
CA LEU A 27 -3.99 1.76 -0.70
C LEU A 27 -3.07 2.29 -1.81
N VAL A 28 -3.67 3.03 -2.73
CA VAL A 28 -2.97 3.66 -3.86
C VAL A 28 -3.03 5.16 -3.66
N VAL A 29 -1.89 5.79 -3.40
CA VAL A 29 -1.74 7.24 -3.23
C VAL A 29 -0.85 7.87 -4.31
N SER A 30 -0.60 7.13 -5.39
CA SER A 30 0.18 7.54 -6.55
C SER A 30 -0.24 8.91 -7.10
N ARG A 31 0.72 9.69 -7.59
CA ARG A 31 0.48 11.03 -8.20
C ARG A 31 -0.23 12.03 -7.28
N ASN A 32 -0.04 11.94 -5.97
CA ASN A 32 -0.41 13.03 -5.06
C ASN A 32 0.85 13.79 -4.64
N PRO A 33 0.80 15.12 -4.42
CA PRO A 33 1.92 15.92 -3.92
C PRO A 33 2.18 15.67 -2.43
N LEU A 34 2.08 14.41 -2.01
CA LEU A 34 2.46 13.92 -0.70
C LEU A 34 3.98 14.02 -0.66
N ARG A 35 4.53 15.09 -0.08
CA ARG A 35 5.97 15.15 0.18
C ARG A 35 6.41 13.91 0.98
N SER A 36 7.71 13.60 0.99
CA SER A 36 8.28 12.45 1.70
C SER A 36 7.75 12.31 3.14
N GLU A 37 7.60 13.43 3.85
CA GLU A 37 6.99 13.51 5.19
C GLU A 37 5.60 12.87 5.30
N GLY A 38 4.71 13.12 4.33
CA GLY A 38 3.36 12.56 4.33
C GLY A 38 3.36 11.04 4.12
N CYS A 39 4.27 10.54 3.28
CA CYS A 39 4.45 9.10 3.09
C CYS A 39 5.00 8.43 4.34
N LEU A 40 5.94 9.08 5.02
CA LEU A 40 6.56 8.60 6.25
C LEU A 40 5.54 8.51 7.39
N GLY A 41 4.63 9.49 7.49
CA GLY A 41 3.51 9.46 8.45
C GLY A 41 2.53 8.31 8.21
N ILE A 42 2.17 8.03 6.95
CA ILE A 42 1.35 6.86 6.60
C ILE A 42 2.06 5.57 7.00
N LEU A 43 3.34 5.44 6.65
CA LEU A 43 4.12 4.23 6.88
C LEU A 43 4.33 3.96 8.38
N LYS A 44 4.60 4.99 9.19
CA LYS A 44 4.63 4.89 10.67
C LYS A 44 3.30 4.43 11.24
N SER A 45 2.19 4.91 10.69
CA SER A 45 0.86 4.53 11.17
C SER A 45 0.52 3.06 10.87
N VAL A 46 0.98 2.55 9.71
CA VAL A 46 0.90 1.13 9.35
C VAL A 46 1.81 0.30 10.24
N GLN A 47 3.02 0.79 10.53
CA GLN A 47 3.96 0.14 11.45
C GLN A 47 3.37 -0.05 12.85
N ASP A 48 2.64 0.95 13.34
CA ASP A 48 2.00 0.93 14.66
C ASP A 48 0.72 0.07 14.70
N ASN A 49 0.27 -0.46 13.55
CA ASN A 49 -0.90 -1.33 13.43
C ASN A 49 -0.52 -2.72 12.90
N PRO A 50 -0.09 -3.65 13.78
CA PRO A 50 0.26 -5.02 13.38
C PRO A 50 -0.95 -5.84 12.91
N MET A 51 -2.18 -5.39 13.19
CA MET A 51 -3.43 -6.02 12.75
C MET A 51 -3.92 -5.47 11.41
N SER A 52 -3.14 -4.62 10.75
CA SER A 52 -3.52 -4.07 9.45
C SER A 52 -3.61 -5.19 8.40
N ALA A 53 -4.75 -5.28 7.70
CA ALA A 53 -4.92 -6.19 6.55
C ALA A 53 -4.32 -5.64 5.25
N LEU A 54 -3.45 -4.64 5.34
CA LEU A 54 -2.87 -3.94 4.21
C LEU A 54 -1.88 -4.87 3.48
N GLU A 55 -2.17 -5.13 2.22
CA GLU A 55 -1.37 -5.99 1.33
C GLU A 55 -0.61 -5.17 0.29
N LEU A 56 -1.12 -4.01 -0.12
CA LEU A 56 -0.49 -3.19 -1.15
C LEU A 56 -0.56 -1.70 -0.83
N LEU A 57 0.60 -1.04 -0.93
CA LEU A 57 0.78 0.38 -0.69
C LEU A 57 1.54 1.00 -1.86
N ASP A 58 0.87 1.85 -2.66
CA ASP A 58 1.43 2.42 -3.87
C ASP A 58 1.70 3.92 -3.75
N PHE A 59 2.99 4.28 -3.75
CA PHE A 59 3.55 5.63 -3.79
C PHE A 59 4.23 5.94 -5.13
N SER A 60 3.87 5.25 -6.21
CA SER A 60 4.39 5.50 -7.54
C SER A 60 4.13 6.96 -7.95
N ALA A 61 5.15 7.66 -8.41
CA ALA A 61 5.15 9.11 -8.65
C ALA A 61 5.16 10.03 -7.42
N ILE A 62 5.68 9.55 -6.27
CA ILE A 62 6.04 10.39 -5.12
C ILE A 62 7.54 10.32 -4.87
N GLN A 63 8.15 11.48 -4.57
CA GLN A 63 9.54 11.60 -4.15
C GLN A 63 9.67 11.16 -2.68
N VAL A 64 10.37 10.05 -2.45
CA VAL A 64 10.63 9.48 -1.12
C VAL A 64 12.11 9.66 -0.74
N ASN A 65 12.38 9.83 0.56
CA ASN A 65 13.74 9.99 1.12
C ASN A 65 14.31 8.64 1.60
N ARG A 66 15.61 8.58 1.93
CA ARG A 66 16.24 7.38 2.51
C ARG A 66 15.54 6.89 3.78
N GLU A 67 15.15 7.81 4.67
CA GLU A 67 14.41 7.47 5.89
C GLU A 67 13.10 6.72 5.63
N PHE A 68 12.45 6.98 4.50
CA PHE A 68 11.25 6.23 4.11
C PHE A 68 11.60 4.78 3.76
N ASP A 69 12.73 4.56 3.10
CA ASP A 69 13.20 3.22 2.71
C ASP A 69 13.60 2.37 3.92
N ASP A 70 14.29 2.99 4.90
CA ASP A 70 14.59 2.38 6.20
C ASP A 70 13.31 1.98 6.95
N LEU A 71 12.31 2.87 6.98
CA LEU A 71 11.04 2.55 7.62
C LEU A 71 10.26 1.49 6.85
N ALA A 72 10.29 1.51 5.51
CA ALA A 72 9.65 0.50 4.66
C ALA A 72 10.26 -0.89 4.91
N SER A 73 11.58 -0.96 5.10
CA SER A 73 12.27 -2.18 5.49
C SER A 73 11.82 -2.67 6.86
N SER A 74 11.67 -1.77 7.83
CA SER A 74 11.15 -2.10 9.16
C SER A 74 9.70 -2.61 9.12
N VAL A 75 8.84 -1.98 8.32
CA VAL A 75 7.45 -2.41 8.15
C VAL A 75 7.35 -3.76 7.45
N LYS A 76 8.21 -4.06 6.47
CA LYS A 76 8.27 -5.40 5.84
C LYS A 76 8.61 -6.51 6.83
N VAL A 77 9.38 -6.22 7.87
CA VAL A 77 9.68 -7.20 8.93
C VAL A 77 8.43 -7.49 9.77
N ILE A 78 7.61 -6.47 10.03
CA ILE A 78 6.38 -6.60 10.84
C ILE A 78 5.24 -7.20 10.02
N LEU A 79 5.08 -6.73 8.78
CA LEU A 79 4.03 -7.12 7.83
C LEU A 79 4.70 -7.66 6.55
N PRO A 80 5.19 -8.91 6.55
CA PRO A 80 5.85 -9.50 5.39
C PRO A 80 4.94 -9.64 4.16
N GLY A 81 3.61 -9.61 4.37
CA GLY A 81 2.61 -9.59 3.30
C GLY A 81 2.39 -8.21 2.65
N LEU A 82 2.97 -7.13 3.21
CA LEU A 82 2.77 -5.78 2.70
C LEU A 82 3.74 -5.47 1.54
N CYS A 83 3.17 -5.18 0.37
CA CYS A 83 3.90 -4.77 -0.82
C CYS A 83 3.91 -3.24 -0.96
N ILE A 84 5.08 -2.62 -0.83
CA ILE A 84 5.26 -1.16 -0.97
C ILE A 84 5.87 -0.84 -2.35
N LYS A 85 5.18 -0.02 -3.15
CA LYS A 85 5.65 0.46 -4.46
C LYS A 85 6.07 1.92 -4.36
N THR A 86 7.28 2.26 -4.81
CA THR A 86 7.82 3.63 -4.84
C THR A 86 8.35 3.98 -6.23
N ALA A 87 8.57 5.27 -6.50
CA ALA A 87 9.13 5.73 -7.77
C ALA A 87 10.62 5.36 -7.97
N ALA A 88 11.37 5.11 -6.90
CA ALA A 88 12.82 4.89 -6.94
C ALA A 88 13.23 3.42 -7.21
N GLY A 89 12.32 2.46 -7.00
CA GLY A 89 12.57 1.06 -7.31
C GLY A 89 11.95 0.68 -8.64
N ARG A 90 12.75 0.22 -9.60
CA ARG A 90 12.25 -0.73 -10.62
C ARG A 90 11.77 -1.97 -9.88
N VAL A 91 10.53 -1.97 -9.41
CA VAL A 91 9.92 -3.17 -8.85
C VAL A 91 9.44 -3.99 -10.04
N GLU A 92 10.25 -4.99 -10.36
CA GLU A 92 9.90 -6.10 -11.22
C GLU A 92 8.53 -6.62 -10.79
N TYR A 93 7.56 -6.58 -11.70
CA TYR A 93 6.27 -7.21 -11.50
C TYR A 93 6.49 -8.72 -11.39
N LYS A 94 6.74 -9.25 -10.20
CA LYS A 94 6.29 -10.60 -9.92
C LYS A 94 4.78 -10.53 -9.81
N LYS A 95 4.13 -10.80 -10.95
CA LYS A 95 2.72 -11.16 -11.07
C LYS A 95 2.44 -12.39 -10.22
N GLU A 96 2.45 -12.25 -8.91
CA GLU A 96 1.80 -13.21 -8.03
C GLU A 96 0.59 -12.48 -7.46
N LEU A 97 -0.38 -12.31 -8.37
CA LEU A 97 -1.77 -12.11 -8.01
C LEU A 97 -2.14 -13.26 -7.05
N PRO A 98 -2.72 -12.99 -5.87
CA PRO A 98 -3.38 -14.06 -5.13
C PRO A 98 -4.43 -14.70 -6.04
N PRO A 99 -4.51 -16.04 -6.13
CA PRO A 99 -5.43 -16.73 -7.01
C PRO A 99 -6.83 -16.66 -6.40
N VAL A 100 -7.50 -15.51 -6.48
CA VAL A 100 -8.88 -15.36 -6.04
C VAL A 100 -9.70 -14.83 -7.21
N PHE A 101 -10.72 -15.60 -7.54
CA PHE A 101 -11.61 -15.52 -8.71
C PHE A 101 -11.05 -16.05 -10.03
N ARG A 102 -10.77 -17.36 -10.06
CA ARG A 102 -11.32 -18.14 -11.18
C ARG A 102 -12.83 -18.23 -10.94
N PRO A 103 -13.70 -17.63 -11.78
CA PRO A 103 -15.07 -18.10 -11.80
C PRO A 103 -15.00 -19.58 -12.23
N SER A 104 -15.34 -20.48 -11.32
CA SER A 104 -15.55 -21.88 -11.66
C SER A 104 -16.65 -21.91 -12.72
N LEU A 105 -16.27 -22.16 -13.98
CA LEU A 105 -17.21 -22.50 -15.04
C LEU A 105 -18.11 -23.62 -14.51
N PRO A 106 -19.45 -23.48 -14.56
CA PRO A 106 -20.32 -24.57 -14.21
C PRO A 106 -20.07 -25.73 -15.18
N MET A 107 -19.64 -26.85 -14.61
CA MET A 107 -19.52 -28.14 -15.26
C MET A 107 -20.93 -28.69 -15.51
N SER A 108 -21.12 -29.35 -16.66
CA SER A 108 -22.33 -30.04 -17.18
C SER A 108 -23.28 -29.18 -18.02
N ALA A 109 -23.78 -29.64 -19.18
CA ALA A 109 -24.18 -31.01 -19.52
C ALA A 109 -24.10 -31.29 -21.04
N PRO A 110 -24.09 -32.58 -21.44
CA PRO A 110 -24.06 -33.01 -22.84
C PRO A 110 -25.46 -33.07 -23.46
N LYS A 111 -25.55 -32.90 -24.77
CA LYS A 111 -26.48 -33.64 -25.64
C LYS A 111 -26.00 -33.66 -27.07
#